data_AF-A0A413J5B9-F1
#
_entry.id   AF-A0A413J5B9-F1
#
_cell.length_a   1.000
_cell.length_b   1.000
_cell.length_c   1.000
_cell.angle_alpha   90.00
_cell.angle_beta   90.00
_cell.angle_gamma   90.00
#
_symmetry.space_group_name_H-M   'P 1'
#
loop_
_entity.id
_entity.type
_entity.pdbx_description
1 polymer ?
#
loop_
_entity_poly.entity_id
_entity_poly.type
_entity_poly.pdbx_seq_one_letter_code
_entity_poly.pdbx_strand_id
1 'polypeptide(L)'
;MKQTVEEAARTHWSESTYNKDAELAYDERDSIAIKALAKAIALRAFKKGAEWQSRQSPWISVEERLPEPDKEVLLYDKNSIRHYVIGWLRRDKGYNKGMWALSNGWVEDKDITHWMPIPSFDEILEANKDVLERIKEKGD
;
A
#
# COMPACT_ATOMS: atom_id res chain seq x y z
N MET A 1 5.92 -2.76 19.45
CA MET A 1 5.35 -3.48 18.30
C MET A 1 4.19 -2.65 17.77
N LYS A 2 4.10 -2.39 16.46
CA LYS A 2 2.94 -1.67 15.90
C LYS A 2 1.72 -2.61 15.94
N GLN A 3 0.55 -2.05 16.22
CA GLN A 3 -0.71 -2.80 16.24
C GLN A 3 -1.03 -3.36 14.85
N THR A 4 -1.51 -4.60 14.77
CA THR A 4 -2.03 -5.19 13.52
C THR A 4 -3.37 -4.56 13.14
N VAL A 5 -3.73 -4.65 11.85
CA VAL A 5 -5.05 -4.23 11.34
C VAL A 5 -6.20 -4.90 12.11
N GLU A 6 -6.01 -6.16 12.51
CA GLU A 6 -7.00 -6.93 13.26
C GLU A 6 -7.17 -6.44 14.69
N GLU A 7 -6.07 -6.16 15.37
CA GLU A 7 -6.08 -5.61 16.72
C GLU A 7 -6.73 -4.21 16.71
N ALA A 8 -6.39 -3.36 15.73
CA ALA A 8 -6.98 -2.03 15.59
C ALA A 8 -8.50 -2.10 15.39
N ALA A 9 -8.97 -2.98 14.49
CA ALA A 9 -10.39 -3.20 14.27
C ALA A 9 -11.12 -3.69 15.52
N ARG A 10 -10.50 -4.60 16.29
CA ARG A 10 -11.08 -5.12 17.53
C ARG A 10 -11.17 -4.05 18.61
N THR A 11 -10.14 -3.23 18.79
CA THR A 11 -10.14 -2.10 19.73
C THR A 11 -11.26 -1.13 19.41
N HIS A 12 -11.35 -0.69 18.14
CA HIS A 12 -12.41 0.23 17.73
C HIS A 12 -13.82 -0.36 17.94
N TRP A 13 -14.01 -1.66 17.64
CA TRP A 13 -15.27 -2.34 17.94
C TRP A 13 -15.61 -2.35 19.43
N SER A 14 -14.63 -2.59 20.32
CA SER A 14 -14.88 -2.60 21.76
C SER A 14 -15.24 -1.23 22.33
N GLU A 15 -14.74 -0.16 21.72
CA GLU A 15 -15.00 1.23 22.12
C GLU A 15 -16.31 1.79 21.52
N SER A 16 -16.91 1.07 20.56
CA SER A 16 -18.12 1.47 19.87
C SER A 16 -19.36 1.51 20.79
N THR A 17 -20.22 2.52 20.60
CA THR A 17 -21.53 2.60 21.26
C THR A 17 -22.51 1.54 20.75
N TYR A 18 -22.25 0.95 19.58
CA TYR A 18 -23.13 -0.02 18.92
C TYR A 18 -23.56 -1.16 19.84
N ASN A 19 -22.67 -1.64 20.71
CA ASN A 19 -23.00 -2.72 21.64
C ASN A 19 -24.08 -2.29 22.65
N LYS A 20 -23.98 -1.07 23.18
CA LYS A 20 -24.98 -0.50 24.10
C LYS A 20 -26.28 -0.17 23.37
N ASP A 21 -26.18 0.38 22.18
CA ASP A 21 -27.35 0.75 21.36
C ASP A 21 -28.16 -0.51 20.99
N ALA A 22 -27.50 -1.61 20.65
CA ALA A 22 -28.14 -2.89 20.36
C ALA A 22 -28.76 -3.55 21.60
N GLU A 23 -28.19 -3.37 22.79
CA GLU A 23 -28.76 -3.87 24.06
C GLU A 23 -30.00 -3.08 24.50
N LEU A 24 -30.07 -1.79 24.16
CA LEU A 24 -31.24 -0.95 24.46
C LEU A 24 -32.40 -1.17 23.48
N ALA A 25 -32.09 -1.48 22.22
CA ALA A 25 -33.09 -1.57 21.15
C ALA A 25 -33.74 -2.97 21.01
N TYR A 26 -33.06 -4.03 21.45
CA TYR A 26 -33.48 -5.42 21.23
C TYR A 26 -33.44 -6.21 22.53
N ASP A 27 -34.20 -7.31 22.57
CA ASP A 27 -34.08 -8.25 23.69
C ASP A 27 -32.69 -8.91 23.73
N GLU A 28 -32.37 -9.54 24.87
CA GLU A 28 -31.04 -10.10 25.11
C GLU A 28 -30.60 -11.09 24.02
N ARG A 29 -31.52 -11.93 23.54
CA ARG A 29 -31.20 -12.98 22.57
C ARG A 29 -30.89 -12.37 21.20
N ASP A 30 -31.73 -11.46 20.75
CA ASP A 30 -31.55 -10.79 19.46
C ASP A 30 -30.35 -9.85 19.48
N SER A 31 -30.14 -9.13 20.58
CA SER A 31 -28.99 -8.26 20.79
C SER A 31 -27.67 -9.02 20.69
N ILE A 32 -27.57 -10.21 21.29
CA ILE A 32 -26.38 -11.07 21.19
C ILE A 32 -26.10 -11.45 19.73
N ALA A 33 -27.12 -11.91 19.00
CA ALA A 33 -26.96 -12.34 17.62
C ALA A 33 -26.56 -11.18 16.69
N ILE A 34 -27.20 -10.02 16.85
CA ILE A 34 -26.95 -8.81 16.06
C ILE A 34 -25.53 -8.30 16.31
N LYS A 35 -25.10 -8.19 17.58
CA LYS A 35 -23.73 -7.77 17.92
C LYS A 35 -22.68 -8.71 17.34
N ALA A 36 -22.89 -10.02 17.41
CA ALA A 36 -21.96 -11.01 16.86
C ALA A 36 -21.83 -10.87 15.34
N LEU A 37 -22.95 -10.73 14.62
CA LEU A 37 -22.96 -10.54 13.18
C LEU A 37 -22.30 -9.22 12.76
N ALA A 38 -22.67 -8.12 13.42
CA ALA A 38 -22.13 -6.78 13.14
C ALA A 38 -20.61 -6.73 13.37
N LYS A 39 -20.11 -7.33 14.47
CA LYS A 39 -18.67 -7.46 14.72
C LYS A 39 -17.96 -8.21 13.60
N ALA A 40 -18.53 -9.32 13.14
CA ALA A 40 -17.95 -10.12 12.07
C ALA A 40 -17.92 -9.36 10.74
N ILE A 41 -18.99 -8.64 10.40
CA ILE A 41 -19.06 -7.81 9.19
C ILE A 41 -18.07 -6.66 9.28
N ALA A 42 -18.04 -5.92 10.39
CA ALA A 42 -17.14 -4.80 10.60
C ALA A 42 -15.67 -5.22 10.47
N LEU A 43 -15.27 -6.34 11.09
CA LEU A 43 -13.91 -6.86 10.98
C LEU A 43 -13.55 -7.24 9.53
N ARG A 44 -14.46 -7.90 8.80
CA ARG A 44 -14.24 -8.27 7.39
C ARG A 44 -14.15 -7.03 6.50
N ALA A 45 -15.03 -6.05 6.70
CA ALA A 45 -15.03 -4.81 5.94
C ALA A 45 -13.75 -4.00 6.19
N PHE A 46 -13.34 -3.86 7.45
CA PHE A 46 -12.11 -3.16 7.82
C PHE A 46 -10.88 -3.82 7.21
N LYS A 47 -10.76 -5.15 7.28
CA LYS A 47 -9.67 -5.90 6.62
C LYS A 47 -9.62 -5.64 5.12
N LYS A 48 -10.76 -5.75 4.43
CA LYS A 48 -10.84 -5.47 2.99
C LYS A 48 -10.47 -4.02 2.67
N GLY A 49 -10.91 -3.07 3.49
CA GLY A 49 -10.56 -1.65 3.34
C GLY A 49 -9.07 -1.40 3.55
N ALA A 50 -8.46 -2.02 4.56
CA ALA A 50 -7.03 -1.92 4.81
C ALA A 50 -6.19 -2.55 3.69
N GLU A 51 -6.62 -3.71 3.16
CA GLU A 51 -6.00 -4.34 1.99
C GLU A 51 -6.15 -3.50 0.72
N TRP A 52 -7.33 -2.91 0.50
CA TRP A 52 -7.52 -1.98 -0.60
C TRP A 52 -6.61 -0.75 -0.46
N GLN A 53 -6.50 -0.20 0.74
CA GLN A 53 -5.67 0.96 1.05
C GLN A 53 -4.18 0.67 0.88
N SER A 54 -3.70 -0.52 1.28
CA SER A 54 -2.29 -0.89 1.09
C SER A 54 -1.91 -0.95 -0.39
N ARG A 55 -2.87 -1.31 -1.26
CA ARG A 55 -2.71 -1.32 -2.72
C ARG A 55 -2.78 0.06 -3.38
N GLN A 56 -3.12 1.12 -2.63
CA GLN A 56 -3.14 2.49 -3.17
C GLN A 56 -1.75 3.13 -3.17
N SER A 57 -0.81 2.61 -2.37
CA SER A 57 0.57 3.07 -2.41
C SER A 57 1.22 2.67 -3.73
N PRO A 58 1.90 3.59 -4.44
CA PRO A 58 2.67 3.23 -5.63
C PRO A 58 3.95 2.46 -5.25
N TRP A 59 4.36 2.54 -3.98
CA TRP A 59 5.48 1.77 -3.43
C TRP A 59 5.05 0.36 -3.05
N ILE A 60 5.73 -0.62 -3.64
CA ILE A 60 5.55 -2.06 -3.45
C ILE A 60 6.72 -2.58 -2.61
N SER A 61 6.43 -3.32 -1.55
CA SER A 61 7.47 -3.96 -0.74
C SER A 61 8.16 -5.06 -1.53
N VAL A 62 9.49 -5.16 -1.42
CA VAL A 62 10.25 -6.27 -2.02
C VAL A 62 9.88 -7.64 -1.42
N GLU A 63 9.34 -7.64 -0.19
CA GLU A 63 8.82 -8.85 0.46
C GLU A 63 7.44 -9.27 -0.09
N GLU A 64 6.65 -8.30 -0.60
CA GLU A 64 5.37 -8.58 -1.24
C GLU A 64 5.60 -9.12 -2.65
N ARG A 65 6.40 -8.40 -3.47
CA ARG A 65 6.72 -8.79 -4.83
C ARG A 65 7.94 -8.02 -5.36
N LEU A 66 8.75 -8.69 -6.18
CA LEU A 66 9.84 -8.06 -6.91
C LEU A 66 9.38 -7.45 -8.25
N PRO A 67 10.04 -6.40 -8.76
CA PRO A 67 9.78 -5.89 -10.10
C PRO A 67 10.22 -6.90 -11.17
N GLU A 68 9.76 -6.67 -12.39
CA GLU A 68 10.28 -7.41 -13.55
C GLU A 68 11.79 -7.16 -13.69
N PRO A 69 12.60 -8.21 -13.90
CA PRO A 69 14.03 -8.04 -14.13
C PRO A 69 14.33 -7.13 -15.31
N ASP A 70 15.40 -6.36 -15.20
CA ASP A 70 15.90 -5.42 -16.21
C ASP A 70 14.97 -4.25 -16.54
N LYS A 71 13.85 -4.10 -15.81
CA LYS A 71 12.98 -2.94 -15.88
C LYS A 71 13.40 -1.88 -14.86
N GLU A 72 13.60 -0.66 -15.32
CA GLU A 72 13.93 0.46 -14.44
C GLU A 72 12.73 0.81 -13.55
N VAL A 73 13.04 0.99 -12.27
CA VAL A 73 12.10 1.34 -11.21
C VAL A 73 12.76 2.34 -10.28
N LEU A 74 11.94 3.08 -9.53
CA LEU A 74 12.44 3.87 -8.41
C LEU A 74 12.58 2.94 -7.20
N LEU A 75 13.79 2.86 -6.63
CA LEU A 75 14.08 2.05 -5.46
C LEU A 75 14.18 2.93 -4.22
N TYR A 76 13.72 2.41 -3.09
CA TYR A 76 13.91 3.01 -1.78
C TYR A 76 15.00 2.26 -1.00
N ASP A 77 16.11 2.95 -0.77
CA ASP A 77 17.24 2.55 0.06
C ASP A 77 17.12 3.16 1.45
N LYS A 78 16.91 2.31 2.46
CA LYS A 78 16.70 2.75 3.85
C LYS A 78 17.95 3.35 4.50
N ASN A 79 19.15 3.08 3.96
CA ASN A 79 20.43 3.49 4.55
C ASN A 79 21.15 4.59 3.75
N SER A 80 20.71 4.92 2.54
CA SER A 80 21.29 5.99 1.72
C SER A 80 20.85 7.38 2.19
N ILE A 81 21.78 8.35 2.15
CA ILE A 81 21.51 9.78 2.38
C ILE A 81 20.43 10.32 1.43
N ARG A 82 20.37 9.78 0.20
CA ARG A 82 19.40 10.23 -0.82
C ARG A 82 18.08 9.47 -0.75
N HIS A 83 18.07 8.30 -0.11
CA HIS A 83 16.96 7.34 0.01
C HIS A 83 16.34 6.81 -1.30
N TYR A 84 16.33 7.57 -2.39
CA TYR A 84 15.69 7.21 -3.65
C TYR A 84 16.72 7.15 -4.77
N VAL A 85 16.64 6.08 -5.57
CA VAL A 85 17.58 5.84 -6.68
C VAL A 85 16.87 5.09 -7.81
N ILE A 86 17.18 5.41 -9.06
CA ILE A 86 16.72 4.61 -10.19
C ILE A 86 17.60 3.36 -10.27
N GLY A 87 16.97 2.20 -10.37
CA GLY A 87 17.67 0.93 -10.49
C GLY A 87 16.76 -0.15 -11.07
N TRP A 88 17.26 -1.37 -11.15
CA TRP A 88 16.51 -2.51 -11.65
C TRP A 88 16.96 -3.79 -10.95
N LEU A 89 16.04 -4.76 -10.90
CA LEU A 89 16.36 -6.12 -10.51
C LEU A 89 17.16 -6.78 -11.63
N ARG A 90 18.31 -7.38 -11.30
CA ARG A 90 19.10 -8.10 -12.29
C ARG A 90 18.46 -9.46 -12.58
N ARG A 91 18.38 -9.84 -13.87
CA ARG A 91 17.97 -11.20 -14.27
C ARG A 91 19.00 -12.27 -13.89
N ASP A 92 20.27 -11.94 -14.06
CA ASP A 92 21.41 -12.75 -13.62
C ASP A 92 22.39 -11.84 -12.86
N LYS A 93 22.90 -12.34 -11.74
CA LYS A 93 23.91 -11.67 -10.93
C LYS A 93 25.26 -11.58 -11.67
N GLY A 94 25.58 -12.54 -12.53
CA GLY A 94 26.88 -12.63 -13.19
C GLY A 94 28.03 -12.55 -12.18
N TYR A 95 29.04 -11.72 -12.44
CA TYR A 95 30.15 -11.46 -11.51
C TYR A 95 29.80 -10.55 -10.31
N ASN A 96 28.63 -9.88 -10.34
CA ASN A 96 28.19 -9.03 -9.24
C ASN A 96 27.51 -9.86 -8.15
N LYS A 97 27.69 -9.51 -6.88
CA LYS A 97 27.06 -10.24 -5.76
C LYS A 97 25.64 -9.76 -5.43
N GLY A 98 25.34 -8.50 -5.72
CA GLY A 98 24.03 -7.88 -5.45
C GLY A 98 22.96 -8.24 -6.48
N MET A 99 21.73 -8.41 -6.01
CA MET A 99 20.52 -8.57 -6.81
C MET A 99 20.15 -7.31 -7.59
N TRP A 100 20.47 -6.14 -7.03
CA TRP A 100 20.10 -4.84 -7.61
C TRP A 100 21.23 -4.24 -8.44
N ALA A 101 20.84 -3.55 -9.51
CA ALA A 101 21.69 -2.61 -10.23
C ALA A 101 21.16 -1.20 -9.99
N LEU A 102 22.06 -0.26 -9.72
CA LEU A 102 21.71 1.14 -9.49
C LEU A 102 22.31 2.03 -10.57
N SER A 103 21.58 3.07 -10.94
CA SER A 103 22.06 4.12 -11.84
C SER A 103 23.29 4.86 -11.32
N ASN A 104 23.56 4.87 -10.00
CA ASN A 104 24.61 5.73 -9.42
C ASN A 104 25.42 5.10 -8.27
N GLY A 105 25.61 3.79 -8.24
CA GLY A 105 26.54 3.18 -7.28
C GLY A 105 26.21 1.74 -6.92
N TRP A 106 26.41 1.43 -5.65
CA TRP A 106 26.20 0.09 -5.08
C TRP A 106 25.35 0.18 -3.82
N VAL A 107 24.58 -0.87 -3.56
CA VAL A 107 23.73 -1.03 -2.38
C VAL A 107 23.72 -2.48 -1.93
N GLU A 108 23.53 -2.69 -0.64
CA GLU A 108 23.25 -4.03 -0.12
C GLU A 108 21.81 -4.44 -0.42
N ASP A 109 21.60 -5.69 -0.82
CA ASP A 109 20.26 -6.18 -1.19
C ASP A 109 19.23 -5.99 -0.07
N LYS A 110 19.67 -6.07 1.20
CA LYS A 110 18.83 -5.90 2.39
C LYS A 110 18.38 -4.46 2.65
N ASP A 111 19.00 -3.48 1.98
CA ASP A 111 18.77 -2.06 2.21
C ASP A 111 17.69 -1.51 1.26
N ILE A 112 17.48 -2.17 0.13
CA ILE A 112 16.31 -1.96 -0.72
C ILE A 112 15.11 -2.65 -0.09
N THR A 113 14.11 -1.87 0.32
CA THR A 113 12.90 -2.42 0.96
C THR A 113 11.64 -2.24 0.12
N HIS A 114 11.61 -1.22 -0.74
CA HIS A 114 10.46 -0.91 -1.57
C HIS A 114 10.90 -0.45 -2.95
N TRP A 115 10.01 -0.62 -3.92
CA TRP A 115 10.18 -0.11 -5.27
C TRP A 115 8.88 0.46 -5.79
N MET A 116 8.96 1.34 -6.79
CA MET A 116 7.82 1.94 -7.46
C MET A 116 8.05 1.88 -8.98
N PRO A 117 7.06 1.45 -9.79
CA PRO A 117 7.17 1.52 -11.23
C PRO A 117 7.33 2.98 -11.68
N ILE A 118 8.23 3.22 -12.63
CA ILE A 118 8.32 4.52 -13.30
C ILE A 118 7.26 4.52 -14.41
N PRO A 119 6.24 5.39 -14.33
CA PRO A 119 5.22 5.44 -15.36
C PRO A 119 5.81 5.94 -16.67
N SER A 120 5.31 5.39 -17.77
CA SER A 120 5.60 5.86 -19.11
C SER A 120 5.00 7.24 -19.35
N PHE A 121 5.49 7.93 -20.37
CA PHE A 121 4.93 9.23 -20.78
C PHE A 121 3.44 9.12 -21.12
N ASP A 122 3.02 8.06 -21.82
CA ASP A 122 1.62 7.86 -22.21
C ASP A 122 0.72 7.63 -20.99
N GLU A 123 1.19 6.87 -19.98
CA GLU A 123 0.48 6.67 -18.71
C GLU A 123 0.33 7.99 -17.94
N ILE A 124 1.40 8.80 -17.89
CA ILE A 124 1.35 10.14 -17.28
C ILE A 124 0.36 11.02 -18.03
N LEU A 125 0.38 11.00 -19.37
CA LEU A 125 -0.48 11.83 -20.20
C LEU A 125 -1.95 11.47 -20.01
N GLU A 126 -2.30 10.19 -20.06
CA GLU A 126 -3.69 9.74 -19.89
C GLU A 126 -4.21 10.05 -18.47
N ALA A 127 -3.38 9.87 -17.44
CA ALA A 127 -3.75 10.21 -16.07
C ALA A 127 -3.99 11.71 -15.83
N ASN A 128 -3.47 12.59 -16.70
CA ASN A 128 -3.56 14.05 -16.58
C ASN A 128 -4.37 14.71 -17.70
N LYS A 129 -5.16 13.93 -18.45
CA LYS A 129 -5.92 14.43 -19.60
C LYS A 129 -6.93 15.52 -19.23
N ASP A 130 -7.59 15.39 -18.08
CA ASP A 130 -8.53 16.40 -17.58
C ASP A 130 -7.84 17.73 -17.24
N VAL A 131 -6.59 17.68 -16.75
CA VAL A 131 -5.78 18.87 -16.43
C VAL A 131 -5.49 19.64 -17.71
N LEU A 132 -5.15 18.94 -18.79
CA LEU A 132 -4.90 19.54 -20.09
C LEU A 132 -6.15 20.23 -20.66
N GLU A 133 -7.33 19.60 -20.55
CA GLU A 133 -8.57 20.23 -21.01
C GLU A 133 -8.91 21.48 -20.19
N ARG A 134 -8.75 21.45 -18.86
CA ARG A 134 -8.97 22.65 -18.01
C ARG A 134 -8.00 23.80 -18.29
N ILE A 135 -6.76 23.50 -18.69
CA ILE A 135 -5.78 24.54 -19.07
C ILE A 135 -6.19 25.20 -20.39
N LYS A 136 -6.72 24.44 -21.35
CA LYS A 136 -7.22 24.98 -22.62
C LYS A 136 -8.43 25.89 -22.42
N GLU A 137 -9.39 25.48 -21.59
CA GLU A 137 -10.61 26.27 -21.29
C GLU A 137 -10.34 27.62 -20.62
N LYS A 138 -9.19 27.78 -19.94
CA LYS A 138 -8.79 29.05 -19.29
C LYS A 138 -7.86 29.91 -20.15
N GLY A 139 -7.44 29.40 -21.31
CA GLY A 139 -6.53 30.06 -22.24
C GLY A 139 -7.23 30.90 -23.31
N ASP A 140 -8.55 30.78 -23.44
CA ASP A 140 -9.45 31.67 -24.20
C ASP A 140 -10.11 32.72 -23.27
#